data_AF-A0A0D3GF82-F1
#
_entry.id   AF-A0A0D3GF82-F1
#
_cell.length_a   1.000
_cell.length_b   1.000
_cell.length_c   1.000
_cell.angle_alpha   90.00
_cell.angle_beta   90.00
_cell.angle_gamma   90.00
#
_symmetry.space_group_name_H-M   'P 1'
#
loop_
_entity.id
_entity.type
_entity.pdbx_description
1 polymer ?
#
loop_
_entity_poly.entity_id
_entity_poly.type
_entity_poly.pdbx_seq_one_letter_code
_entity_poly.pdbx_strand_id
1 'polypeptide(L)'
;MTKKKLQVVRPRAVSPLPALAAAAAVAVLLLLLTAAGRPSFLGRYEAITISSVASLPSGYSSESARRAPPAVAVARVPSDCDIFRGEWVPDDGGGAAPYYTNESCPLIQEHQNCMKYGRPDLGFLRWRWRPERCELPRFDAAAFLELVRGKSMAFVGDSLARNHMQSLMCLLSKVEYPKDVSKTRDPGFRTMHYESHNFTIAVFWSPYLVTANQSSDPAAGGLWDLYLDEPDAAWAAAVAGFDYAVVSAANWFTRPSMFHERGRLVGCHYCLVPGVPDLTLRYSLRAAFRTALRALAAGAGGAGVFNGTAIVRTLSPTSHFEGGEWNKGGDCRRTRPSTANETRMSGLDLDFHTAQVEELLLMDTTAAMVARADGHPSRYGHWAHEKVTLYNDCVHWCLPGPIDVWNEMLLQMLLLHQPGAVSYYNPRCLIPAVSLLLLVVILTVSNTYFPFPTTKSRTLSYSSFSSSPGGQKAANEACNIFRGEWVPDPDAPYYTNDTCSVIHEHYDCMKYGKPDLGFVQWRWRPDSCDLPRLDPAGFLSSMRGKTLAFIGDSLARNHMNSLICLLTRVKK
;
A
#
# COMPACT_ATOMS: atom_id res chain seq x y z
N MET A 1 -39.38 -71.58 -24.32
CA MET A 1 -38.90 -70.22 -24.62
C MET A 1 -38.31 -69.60 -23.36
N THR A 2 -37.13 -69.03 -23.53
CA THR A 2 -36.10 -68.61 -22.57
C THR A 2 -36.41 -67.33 -21.78
N LYS A 3 -35.97 -67.25 -20.51
CA LYS A 3 -35.24 -66.08 -19.99
C LYS A 3 -34.13 -66.53 -19.01
N LYS A 4 -32.88 -66.48 -19.48
CA LYS A 4 -31.67 -66.57 -18.65
C LYS A 4 -31.51 -65.27 -17.85
N LYS A 5 -31.22 -65.36 -16.55
CA LYS A 5 -30.76 -64.23 -15.73
C LYS A 5 -29.31 -63.88 -16.10
N LEU A 6 -29.09 -62.64 -16.51
CA LEU A 6 -27.78 -62.06 -16.80
C LEU A 6 -27.13 -61.63 -15.47
N GLN A 7 -25.99 -62.22 -15.10
CA GLN A 7 -25.13 -61.71 -14.04
C GLN A 7 -24.31 -60.54 -14.59
N VAL A 8 -24.49 -59.35 -14.02
CA VAL A 8 -23.63 -58.20 -14.27
C VAL A 8 -22.47 -58.24 -13.27
N VAL A 9 -21.28 -58.56 -13.76
CA VAL A 9 -20.01 -58.41 -13.04
C VAL A 9 -19.64 -56.91 -13.08
N ARG A 10 -19.65 -56.24 -11.93
CA ARG A 10 -19.06 -54.90 -11.78
C ARG A 10 -17.55 -55.03 -11.47
N PRO A 11 -16.67 -54.24 -12.11
CA PRO A 11 -15.24 -54.29 -11.86
C PRO A 11 -14.90 -53.74 -10.46
N ARG A 12 -13.89 -54.34 -9.82
CA ARG A 12 -13.27 -53.83 -8.58
C ARG A 12 -12.70 -52.43 -8.83
N ALA A 13 -13.16 -51.46 -8.05
CA ALA A 13 -12.53 -50.15 -7.97
C ALA A 13 -11.14 -50.30 -7.32
N VAL A 14 -10.09 -50.02 -8.09
CA VAL A 14 -8.73 -49.84 -7.59
C VAL A 14 -8.64 -48.43 -7.00
N SER A 15 -8.29 -48.32 -5.72
CA SER A 15 -8.06 -47.04 -5.05
C SER A 15 -6.87 -46.29 -5.67
N PRO A 16 -6.97 -45.00 -6.05
CA PRO A 16 -5.90 -44.27 -6.74
C PRO A 16 -4.90 -43.60 -5.77
N LEU A 17 -4.85 -44.01 -4.50
CA LEU A 17 -3.96 -43.39 -3.50
C LEU A 17 -2.45 -43.49 -3.82
N PRO A 18 -1.90 -44.60 -4.34
CA PRO A 18 -0.46 -44.62 -4.67
C PRO A 18 -0.13 -43.78 -5.90
N ALA A 19 -1.09 -43.58 -6.82
CA ALA A 19 -0.90 -42.75 -8.02
C ALA A 19 -0.91 -41.25 -7.70
N LEU A 20 -1.73 -40.81 -6.74
CA LEU A 20 -1.77 -39.42 -6.27
C LEU A 20 -0.52 -39.04 -5.46
N ALA A 21 0.01 -39.95 -4.64
CA ALA A 21 1.26 -39.73 -3.92
C ALA A 21 2.47 -39.68 -4.87
N ALA A 22 2.51 -40.53 -5.89
CA ALA A 22 3.54 -40.49 -6.93
C ALA A 22 3.43 -39.21 -7.78
N ALA A 23 2.22 -38.76 -8.14
CA ALA A 23 2.01 -37.51 -8.86
C ALA A 23 2.43 -36.28 -8.05
N ALA A 24 2.17 -36.27 -6.74
CA ALA A 24 2.63 -35.21 -5.84
C ALA A 24 4.16 -35.19 -5.69
N ALA A 25 4.80 -36.36 -5.58
CA ALA A 25 6.26 -36.46 -5.52
C ALA A 25 6.93 -36.02 -6.83
N VAL A 26 6.33 -36.35 -7.99
CA VAL A 26 6.80 -35.89 -9.31
C VAL A 26 6.58 -34.39 -9.49
N ALA A 27 5.46 -33.83 -9.00
CA ALA A 27 5.22 -32.39 -9.01
C ALA A 27 6.22 -31.62 -8.14
N VAL A 28 6.55 -32.15 -6.95
CA VAL A 28 7.58 -31.58 -6.06
C VAL A 28 8.98 -31.71 -6.70
N LEU A 29 9.30 -32.84 -7.34
CA LEU A 29 10.56 -33.02 -8.05
C LEU A 29 10.68 -32.10 -9.28
N LEU A 30 9.59 -31.87 -10.02
CA LEU A 30 9.53 -30.91 -11.12
C LEU A 30 9.62 -29.46 -10.62
N LEU A 31 9.06 -29.14 -9.45
CA LEU A 31 9.24 -27.84 -8.77
C LEU A 31 10.69 -27.65 -8.31
N LEU A 32 11.36 -28.69 -7.86
CA LEU A 32 12.78 -28.64 -7.45
C LEU A 32 13.72 -28.56 -8.67
N LEU A 33 13.42 -29.26 -9.76
CA LEU A 33 14.18 -29.18 -11.01
C LEU A 33 13.96 -27.86 -11.76
N THR A 34 12.78 -27.24 -11.65
CA THR A 34 12.52 -25.89 -12.19
C THR A 34 13.07 -24.77 -11.30
N ALA A 35 13.24 -25.02 -9.99
CA ALA A 35 13.97 -24.12 -9.08
C ALA A 35 15.50 -24.21 -9.27
N ALA A 36 16.04 -25.38 -9.65
CA ALA A 36 17.46 -25.54 -9.95
C ALA A 36 17.89 -24.92 -11.31
N GLY A 37 16.94 -24.56 -12.17
CA GLY A 37 17.18 -24.00 -13.50
C GLY A 37 16.84 -22.51 -13.67
N ARG A 38 16.45 -21.80 -12.61
CA ARG A 38 16.25 -20.34 -12.65
C ARG A 38 17.28 -19.66 -11.75
N PRO A 39 18.07 -18.70 -12.26
CA PRO A 39 19.01 -17.99 -11.41
C PRO A 39 18.22 -17.17 -10.39
N SER A 40 18.32 -17.58 -9.14
CA SER A 40 17.94 -16.79 -7.98
C SER A 40 18.65 -15.43 -8.06
N PHE A 41 17.92 -14.37 -7.70
CA PHE A 41 18.30 -12.95 -7.67
C PHE A 41 19.59 -12.58 -6.88
N LEU A 42 20.38 -13.54 -6.40
CA LEU A 42 21.56 -13.31 -5.54
C LEU A 42 22.84 -14.09 -5.94
N GLY A 43 22.87 -14.74 -7.11
CA GLY A 43 23.95 -15.64 -7.50
C GLY A 43 25.02 -15.11 -8.46
N ARG A 44 25.28 -13.79 -8.56
CA ARG A 44 26.33 -13.27 -9.47
C ARG A 44 27.23 -12.22 -8.82
N TYR A 45 27.87 -12.63 -7.73
CA TYR A 45 29.10 -12.00 -7.25
C TYR A 45 30.09 -13.12 -6.94
N GLU A 46 30.72 -13.66 -8.01
CA GLU A 46 32.02 -14.29 -7.81
C GLU A 46 33.03 -13.17 -7.64
N ALA A 47 33.68 -13.18 -6.48
CA ALA A 47 34.85 -12.38 -6.20
C ALA A 47 35.96 -12.80 -7.17
N ILE A 48 36.12 -12.05 -8.26
CA ILE A 48 37.32 -12.11 -9.07
C ILE A 48 38.44 -11.49 -8.25
N THR A 49 39.18 -12.34 -7.56
CA THR A 49 40.50 -12.02 -7.02
C THR A 49 41.45 -11.94 -8.21
N ILE A 50 41.87 -10.74 -8.60
CA ILE A 50 43.02 -10.57 -9.49
C ILE A 50 44.16 -9.98 -8.67
N SER A 51 45.17 -10.83 -8.51
CA SER A 51 46.50 -10.55 -7.99
C SER A 51 47.14 -9.34 -8.65
N SER A 52 47.99 -8.70 -7.85
CA SER A 52 49.07 -7.80 -8.24
C SER A 52 49.63 -8.08 -9.64
N VAL A 53 49.61 -7.06 -10.51
CA VAL A 53 50.52 -6.99 -11.65
C VAL A 53 51.26 -5.66 -11.59
N ALA A 54 52.57 -5.80 -11.75
CA ALA A 54 53.61 -4.85 -11.47
C ALA A 54 53.57 -3.57 -12.32
N SER A 55 54.09 -2.52 -11.70
CA SER A 55 54.51 -1.25 -12.25
C SER A 55 55.45 -1.41 -13.46
N LEU A 56 55.19 -0.63 -14.51
CA LEU A 56 56.18 -0.25 -15.53
C LEU A 56 56.13 1.27 -15.76
N PRO A 57 57.27 1.90 -16.11
CA PRO A 57 57.56 3.27 -15.72
C PRO A 57 57.35 4.32 -16.82
N SER A 58 57.20 5.55 -16.33
CA SER A 58 57.75 6.80 -16.85
C SER A 58 57.32 7.28 -18.24
N GLY A 59 56.68 8.44 -18.21
CA GLY A 59 57.24 9.58 -18.92
C GLY A 59 56.40 10.09 -20.07
N TYR A 60 55.47 10.99 -19.77
CA TYR A 60 55.36 12.21 -20.56
C TYR A 60 54.87 13.37 -19.68
N SER A 61 55.62 14.45 -19.78
CA SER A 61 55.54 15.68 -19.00
C SER A 61 54.25 16.46 -19.21
N SER A 62 53.94 17.26 -18.19
CA SER A 62 52.97 18.35 -18.11
C SER A 62 52.93 19.23 -19.37
N GLU A 63 51.79 19.80 -19.78
CA GLU A 63 51.17 20.95 -19.10
C GLU A 63 49.74 21.22 -19.62
N SER A 64 48.91 21.79 -18.74
CA SER A 64 47.60 22.42 -19.01
C SER A 64 46.36 21.51 -19.16
N ALA A 65 46.11 20.66 -18.17
CA ALA A 65 44.74 20.29 -17.84
C ALA A 65 44.17 21.35 -16.89
N ARG A 66 43.22 22.16 -17.38
CA ARG A 66 42.39 23.02 -16.52
C ARG A 66 41.77 22.10 -15.47
N ARG A 67 42.15 22.34 -14.22
CA ARG A 67 41.60 21.66 -13.05
C ARG A 67 40.09 21.94 -13.08
N ALA A 68 39.30 20.92 -13.41
CA ALA A 68 37.86 20.98 -13.16
C ALA A 68 37.68 21.37 -11.68
N PRO A 69 36.77 22.30 -11.36
CA PRO A 69 36.50 22.65 -9.98
C PRO A 69 36.20 21.35 -9.21
N PRO A 70 36.66 21.21 -7.95
CA PRO A 70 36.32 20.04 -7.15
C PRO A 70 34.80 19.92 -7.14
N ALA A 71 34.29 18.76 -7.54
CA ALA A 71 32.86 18.47 -7.48
C ALA A 71 32.39 18.78 -6.06
N VAL A 72 31.44 19.71 -5.92
CA VAL A 72 30.86 20.04 -4.62
C VAL A 72 30.35 18.74 -4.00
N ALA A 73 30.84 18.41 -2.80
CA ALA A 73 30.45 17.19 -2.12
C ALA A 73 28.94 17.28 -1.80
N VAL A 74 28.13 16.50 -2.52
CA VAL A 74 26.68 16.43 -2.32
C VAL A 74 26.42 15.81 -0.96
N ALA A 75 25.64 16.49 -0.11
CA ALA A 75 25.27 15.98 1.20
C ALA A 75 24.41 14.72 1.05
N ARG A 76 24.81 13.64 1.75
CA ARG A 76 24.12 12.34 1.75
C ARG A 76 23.74 11.95 3.17
N VAL A 77 22.56 11.36 3.31
CA VAL A 77 22.17 10.71 4.57
C VAL A 77 22.98 9.42 4.80
N PRO A 78 23.18 9.00 6.06
CA PRO A 78 23.70 7.66 6.36
C PRO A 78 22.82 6.57 5.74
N SER A 79 23.43 5.47 5.26
CA SER A 79 22.72 4.38 4.57
C SER A 79 21.74 3.61 5.45
N ASP A 80 21.92 3.67 6.78
CA ASP A 80 21.06 3.06 7.80
C ASP A 80 19.98 4.02 8.33
N CYS A 81 19.94 5.26 7.83
CA CYS A 81 18.90 6.20 8.19
C CYS A 81 17.60 5.89 7.44
N ASP A 82 16.53 5.69 8.20
CA ASP A 82 15.18 5.65 7.65
C ASP A 82 14.67 7.08 7.47
N ILE A 83 14.85 7.63 6.27
CA ILE A 83 14.44 9.01 5.95
C ILE A 83 12.92 9.22 5.93
N PHE A 84 12.13 8.14 5.99
CA PHE A 84 10.68 8.16 5.92
C PHE A 84 10.00 8.23 7.29
N ARG A 85 10.77 8.07 8.38
CA ARG A 85 10.30 8.15 9.75
C ARG A 85 10.94 9.30 10.49
N GLY A 86 10.10 10.15 11.07
CA GLY A 86 10.54 11.41 11.64
C GLY A 86 9.38 12.30 12.04
N GLU A 87 9.68 13.59 12.11
CA GLU A 87 8.73 14.63 12.49
C GLU A 87 8.96 15.90 11.69
N TRP A 88 7.91 16.73 11.58
CA TRP A 88 8.05 18.08 11.06
C TRP A 88 8.55 19.02 12.14
N VAL A 89 9.63 19.72 11.85
CA VAL A 89 10.21 20.74 12.72
C VAL A 89 10.23 22.09 12.04
N PRO A 90 10.17 23.21 12.80
CA PRO A 90 10.40 24.53 12.24
C PRO A 90 11.74 24.57 11.52
N ASP A 91 11.77 25.18 10.32
CA ASP A 91 13.02 25.49 9.62
C ASP A 91 13.54 26.83 10.14
N ASP A 92 14.30 26.77 11.23
CA ASP A 92 14.84 27.91 11.98
C ASP A 92 16.25 28.34 11.53
N GLY A 93 16.86 27.61 10.60
CA GLY A 93 18.15 27.94 10.01
C GLY A 93 18.11 29.11 9.03
N GLY A 94 19.29 29.62 8.63
CA GLY A 94 19.45 30.72 7.65
C GLY A 94 18.93 30.43 6.22
N GLY A 95 18.22 29.31 6.02
CA GLY A 95 17.57 28.87 4.78
C GLY A 95 16.05 28.82 4.84
N ALA A 96 15.41 29.41 5.87
CA ALA A 96 13.96 29.40 6.15
C ALA A 96 13.02 29.97 5.06
N ALA A 97 13.55 30.38 3.92
CA ALA A 97 12.76 30.77 2.76
C ALA A 97 12.28 29.51 2.01
N PRO A 98 11.09 29.56 1.36
CA PRO A 98 10.70 28.50 0.45
C PRO A 98 11.74 28.38 -0.67
N TYR A 99 11.85 27.20 -1.26
CA TYR A 99 12.79 27.00 -2.36
C TYR A 99 12.53 27.97 -3.49
N TYR A 100 11.27 28.16 -3.86
CA TYR A 100 10.83 29.03 -4.94
C TYR A 100 9.54 29.74 -4.52
N THR A 101 9.11 30.72 -5.30
CA THR A 101 7.84 31.43 -5.13
C THR A 101 7.01 31.32 -6.41
N ASN A 102 5.79 31.86 -6.37
CA ASN A 102 4.95 32.02 -7.57
C ASN A 102 5.59 32.88 -8.67
N GLU A 103 6.53 33.75 -8.30
CA GLU A 103 7.26 34.60 -9.24
C GLU A 103 8.49 33.89 -9.82
N SER A 104 9.18 33.08 -9.01
CA SER A 104 10.40 32.40 -9.43
C SER A 104 10.16 31.03 -10.07
N CYS A 105 8.93 30.51 -10.09
CA CYS A 105 8.55 29.32 -10.84
C CYS A 105 7.21 29.50 -11.59
N PRO A 106 7.24 29.83 -12.90
CA PRO A 106 6.04 29.92 -13.74
C PRO A 106 5.38 28.57 -14.08
N LEU A 107 5.95 27.44 -13.63
CA LEU A 107 5.49 26.08 -13.97
C LEU A 107 4.39 25.57 -13.01
N ILE A 108 4.08 26.34 -11.97
CA ILE A 108 3.05 26.01 -10.99
C ILE A 108 1.67 26.10 -11.66
N GLN A 109 0.87 25.02 -11.57
CA GLN A 109 -0.52 25.07 -12.03
C GLN A 109 -1.35 25.94 -11.10
N GLU A 110 -2.29 26.69 -11.69
CA GLU A 110 -3.09 27.70 -10.98
C GLU A 110 -3.72 27.18 -9.68
N HIS A 111 -4.38 26.01 -9.71
CA HIS A 111 -5.02 25.41 -8.53
C HIS A 111 -4.06 25.03 -7.38
N GLN A 112 -2.74 25.06 -7.61
CA GLN A 112 -1.70 24.80 -6.61
C GLN A 112 -0.95 26.08 -6.23
N ASN A 113 -1.22 27.21 -6.89
CA ASN A 113 -0.49 28.47 -6.72
C ASN A 113 -1.06 29.33 -5.58
N CYS A 114 -0.92 28.84 -4.35
CA CYS A 114 -1.53 29.43 -3.17
C CYS A 114 -1.11 30.88 -2.91
N MET A 115 0.16 31.21 -3.20
CA MET A 115 0.67 32.58 -3.07
C MET A 115 0.00 33.55 -4.05
N LYS A 116 -0.15 33.14 -5.33
CA LYS A 116 -0.81 33.96 -6.36
C LYS A 116 -2.26 34.27 -6.00
N TYR A 117 -2.97 33.29 -5.46
CA TYR A 117 -4.38 33.43 -5.06
C TYR A 117 -4.56 34.02 -3.65
N GLY A 118 -3.51 34.63 -3.09
CA GLY A 118 -3.62 35.49 -1.91
C GLY A 118 -3.74 34.74 -0.59
N ARG A 119 -3.20 33.53 -0.48
CA ARG A 119 -3.15 32.81 0.80
C ARG A 119 -2.34 33.62 1.84
N PRO A 120 -2.94 34.06 2.95
CA PRO A 120 -2.29 34.98 3.88
C PRO A 120 -1.34 34.27 4.87
N ASP A 121 -1.62 33.01 5.20
CA ASP A 121 -0.91 32.23 6.21
C ASP A 121 0.27 31.45 5.62
N LEU A 122 1.38 32.12 5.30
CA LEU A 122 2.57 31.47 4.71
C LEU A 122 3.46 30.71 5.72
N GLY A 123 2.98 30.50 6.95
CA GLY A 123 3.72 29.79 8.00
C GLY A 123 3.99 28.32 7.69
N PHE A 124 3.13 27.67 6.89
CA PHE A 124 3.30 26.27 6.48
C PHE A 124 4.57 26.03 5.64
N LEU A 125 5.13 27.07 5.03
CA LEU A 125 6.36 26.99 4.24
C LEU A 125 7.64 26.90 5.10
N ARG A 126 7.54 27.16 6.41
CA ARG A 126 8.68 27.23 7.33
C ARG A 126 8.88 25.93 8.11
N TRP A 127 8.62 24.80 7.46
CA TRP A 127 8.71 23.48 8.07
C TRP A 127 9.58 22.58 7.21
N ARG A 128 10.45 21.82 7.88
CA ARG A 128 11.26 20.78 7.24
C ARG A 128 11.02 19.44 7.92
N TRP A 129 11.15 18.36 7.15
CA TRP A 129 11.07 17.01 7.67
C TRP A 129 12.41 16.62 8.27
N ARG A 130 12.39 16.15 9.52
CA ARG A 130 13.57 15.66 10.21
C ARG A 130 13.40 14.17 10.52
N PRO A 131 14.16 13.28 9.85
CA PRO A 131 14.21 11.88 10.21
C PRO A 131 14.69 11.67 11.67
N GLU A 132 14.27 10.57 12.30
CA GLU A 132 14.56 10.33 13.73
C GLU A 132 16.06 10.22 14.06
N ARG A 133 16.86 9.71 13.12
CA ARG A 133 18.27 9.33 13.35
C ARG A 133 19.27 10.04 12.43
N CYS A 134 18.81 10.95 11.58
CA CYS A 134 19.68 11.73 10.72
C CYS A 134 19.02 13.04 10.29
N GLU A 135 19.82 13.89 9.66
CA GLU A 135 19.35 15.11 9.03
C GLU A 135 19.09 14.88 7.55
N LEU A 136 17.87 15.17 7.09
CA LEU A 136 17.55 15.18 5.66
C LEU A 136 18.10 16.48 5.06
N PRO A 137 19.06 16.42 4.11
CA PRO A 137 19.60 17.62 3.48
C PRO A 137 18.54 18.33 2.64
N ARG A 138 18.57 19.66 2.65
CA ARG A 138 17.78 20.49 1.72
C ARG A 138 18.08 20.06 0.27
N PHE A 139 17.06 20.12 -0.58
CA PHE A 139 17.18 19.77 -1.98
C PHE A 139 18.28 20.58 -2.71
N ASP A 140 19.20 19.88 -3.35
CA ASP A 140 20.25 20.46 -4.19
C ASP A 140 19.91 20.19 -5.67
N ALA A 141 19.44 21.24 -6.34
CA ALA A 141 19.01 21.18 -7.74
C ALA A 141 20.15 20.89 -8.72
N ALA A 142 21.36 21.38 -8.44
CA ALA A 142 22.52 21.14 -9.29
C ALA A 142 22.96 19.68 -9.14
N ALA A 143 23.04 19.18 -7.90
CA ALA A 143 23.34 17.77 -7.64
C ALA A 143 22.31 16.83 -8.28
N PHE A 144 21.01 17.17 -8.21
CA PHE A 144 19.96 16.37 -8.85
C PHE A 144 20.18 16.32 -10.36
N LEU A 145 20.31 17.47 -11.03
CA LEU A 145 20.48 17.54 -12.48
C LEU A 145 21.77 16.88 -12.97
N GLU A 146 22.85 16.94 -12.21
CA GLU A 146 24.07 16.16 -12.50
C GLU A 146 23.85 14.65 -12.35
N LEU A 147 23.13 14.22 -11.31
CA LEU A 147 22.81 12.80 -11.07
C LEU A 147 21.96 12.20 -12.19
N VAL A 148 21.07 12.99 -12.79
CA VAL A 148 20.18 12.57 -13.88
C VAL A 148 20.65 13.03 -15.26
N ARG A 149 21.89 13.52 -15.37
CA ARG A 149 22.47 13.97 -16.65
C ARG A 149 22.46 12.84 -17.68
N GLY A 150 21.92 13.12 -18.86
CA GLY A 150 21.78 12.16 -19.94
C GLY A 150 20.73 11.06 -19.68
N LYS A 151 19.89 11.22 -18.66
CA LYS A 151 18.87 10.25 -18.26
C LYS A 151 17.46 10.79 -18.49
N SER A 152 16.49 9.95 -18.16
CA SER A 152 15.07 10.23 -18.32
C SER A 152 14.24 9.70 -17.15
N MET A 153 13.21 10.43 -16.75
CA MET A 153 12.34 10.10 -15.62
C MET A 153 10.86 10.25 -15.97
N ALA A 154 10.08 9.20 -15.73
CA ALA A 154 8.62 9.20 -15.92
C ALA A 154 7.91 9.24 -14.56
N PHE A 155 6.94 10.14 -14.42
CA PHE A 155 5.97 10.15 -13.33
C PHE A 155 4.67 9.51 -13.84
N VAL A 156 4.30 8.35 -13.30
CA VAL A 156 3.12 7.59 -13.72
C VAL A 156 2.11 7.59 -12.58
N GLY A 157 0.91 8.09 -12.83
CA GLY A 157 -0.12 8.11 -11.79
C GLY A 157 -1.23 9.12 -11.97
N ASP A 158 -1.80 9.52 -10.84
CA ASP A 158 -2.89 10.49 -10.75
C ASP A 158 -2.38 11.96 -10.71
N SER A 159 -3.27 12.88 -10.33
CA SER A 159 -2.94 14.31 -10.22
C SER A 159 -1.87 14.62 -9.19
N LEU A 160 -1.64 13.75 -8.20
CA LEU A 160 -0.58 13.93 -7.21
C LEU A 160 0.78 13.48 -7.73
N ALA A 161 0.82 12.53 -8.68
CA ALA A 161 2.04 12.25 -9.45
C ALA A 161 2.46 13.49 -10.27
N ARG A 162 1.49 14.17 -10.90
CA ARG A 162 1.75 15.45 -11.60
C ARG A 162 2.18 16.55 -10.63
N ASN A 163 1.52 16.70 -9.48
CA ASN A 163 1.89 17.68 -8.45
C ASN A 163 3.34 17.45 -7.95
N HIS A 164 3.75 16.19 -7.80
CA HIS A 164 5.14 15.81 -7.46
C HIS A 164 6.14 16.24 -8.53
N MET A 165 5.85 15.93 -9.81
CA MET A 165 6.67 16.37 -10.94
C MET A 165 6.78 17.90 -11.03
N GLN A 166 5.69 18.62 -10.79
CA GLN A 166 5.68 20.09 -10.83
C GLN A 166 6.53 20.71 -9.72
N SER A 167 6.47 20.17 -8.49
CA SER A 167 7.38 20.55 -7.41
C SER A 167 8.84 20.35 -7.84
N LEU A 168 9.17 19.19 -8.43
CA LEU A 168 10.53 18.91 -8.89
C LEU A 168 10.98 19.94 -9.94
N MET A 169 10.13 20.21 -10.95
CA MET A 169 10.44 21.18 -11.99
C MET A 169 10.70 22.59 -11.44
N CYS A 170 9.96 23.01 -10.40
CA CYS A 170 10.19 24.28 -9.72
C CYS A 170 11.45 24.30 -8.85
N LEU A 171 11.83 23.18 -8.24
CA LEU A 171 13.12 23.07 -7.55
C LEU A 171 14.29 23.19 -8.54
N LEU A 172 14.15 22.55 -9.70
CA LEU A 172 15.17 22.55 -10.76
C LEU A 172 15.30 23.88 -11.50
N SER A 173 14.25 24.72 -11.53
CA SER A 173 14.26 26.01 -12.22
C SER A 173 15.29 27.01 -11.66
N LYS A 174 15.84 26.74 -10.47
CA LYS A 174 16.99 27.48 -9.92
C LYS A 174 18.27 27.33 -10.74
N VAL A 175 18.41 26.22 -11.44
CA VAL A 175 19.60 25.87 -12.23
C VAL A 175 19.28 25.98 -13.71
N GLU A 176 18.17 25.39 -14.15
CA GLU A 176 17.79 25.38 -15.55
C GLU A 176 16.27 25.31 -15.70
N TYR A 177 15.74 26.08 -16.64
CA TYR A 177 14.34 25.99 -17.05
C TYR A 177 14.16 24.94 -18.14
N PRO A 178 13.20 24.01 -18.00
CA PRO A 178 12.98 23.01 -19.04
C PRO A 178 12.23 23.59 -20.24
N LYS A 179 12.52 23.06 -21.42
CA LYS A 179 11.74 23.27 -22.65
C LYS A 179 10.63 22.24 -22.75
N ASP A 180 9.44 22.68 -23.15
CA ASP A 180 8.35 21.76 -23.42
C ASP A 180 8.52 21.11 -24.79
N VAL A 181 8.65 19.78 -24.81
CA VAL A 181 8.83 18.97 -26.03
C VAL A 181 7.66 18.01 -26.24
N SER A 182 6.53 18.27 -25.59
CA SER A 182 5.34 17.44 -25.64
C SER A 182 4.77 17.35 -27.06
N LYS A 183 4.44 16.14 -27.51
CA LYS A 183 3.76 15.91 -28.80
C LYS A 183 2.25 16.13 -28.72
N THR A 184 1.71 16.33 -27.52
CA THR A 184 0.29 16.50 -27.23
C THR A 184 0.05 17.76 -26.41
N ARG A 185 -1.14 18.34 -26.53
CA ARG A 185 -1.62 19.44 -25.68
C ARG A 185 -2.25 18.96 -24.39
N ASP A 186 -2.43 17.65 -24.23
CA ASP A 186 -3.01 17.06 -23.01
C ASP A 186 -2.08 17.30 -21.81
N PRO A 187 -2.53 17.99 -20.74
CA PRO A 187 -1.75 18.21 -19.53
C PRO A 187 -1.43 16.91 -18.76
N GLY A 188 -2.11 15.81 -19.06
CA GLY A 188 -1.84 14.48 -18.51
C GLY A 188 -0.63 13.78 -19.13
N PHE A 189 -0.11 14.26 -20.26
CA PHE A 189 0.95 13.59 -21.03
C PHE A 189 2.04 14.58 -21.48
N ARG A 190 2.54 15.39 -20.55
CA ARG A 190 3.59 16.39 -20.83
C ARG A 190 4.99 15.79 -20.74
N THR A 191 5.87 16.27 -21.62
CA THR A 191 7.29 15.92 -21.65
C THR A 191 8.13 17.19 -21.69
N MET A 192 9.05 17.32 -20.74
CA MET A 192 9.88 18.47 -20.52
C MET A 192 11.36 18.07 -20.64
N HIS A 193 12.17 18.92 -21.25
CA HIS A 193 13.57 18.63 -21.53
C HIS A 193 14.50 19.72 -21.02
N TYR A 194 15.49 19.34 -20.22
CA TYR A 194 16.59 20.17 -19.72
C TYR A 194 17.79 19.99 -20.65
N GLU A 195 18.00 20.95 -21.54
CA GLU A 195 18.93 20.84 -22.67
C GLU A 195 20.39 20.72 -22.21
N SER A 196 20.79 21.53 -21.21
CA SER A 196 22.17 21.57 -20.71
C SER A 196 22.56 20.30 -19.97
N HIS A 197 21.58 19.58 -19.42
CA HIS A 197 21.78 18.31 -18.71
C HIS A 197 21.40 17.10 -19.55
N ASN A 198 20.85 17.30 -20.75
CA ASN A 198 20.25 16.24 -21.55
C ASN A 198 19.33 15.34 -20.69
N PHE A 199 18.53 15.97 -19.83
CA PHE A 199 17.62 15.28 -18.92
C PHE A 199 16.18 15.46 -19.39
N THR A 200 15.44 14.37 -19.48
CA THR A 200 14.02 14.40 -19.89
C THR A 200 13.13 13.94 -18.75
N ILE A 201 12.08 14.70 -18.46
CA ILE A 201 11.07 14.36 -17.45
C ILE A 201 9.69 14.34 -18.09
N ALA A 202 8.89 13.33 -17.82
CA ALA A 202 7.55 13.19 -18.39
C ALA A 202 6.53 12.80 -17.33
N VAL A 203 5.26 13.19 -17.53
CA VAL A 203 4.12 12.68 -16.77
C VAL A 203 3.25 11.82 -17.67
N PHE A 204 2.75 10.72 -17.14
CA PHE A 204 1.74 9.87 -17.75
C PHE A 204 0.54 9.78 -16.82
N TRP A 205 -0.58 10.37 -17.25
CA TRP A 205 -1.85 10.28 -16.56
C TRP A 205 -2.37 8.85 -16.63
N SER A 206 -2.31 8.17 -15.50
CA SER A 206 -2.85 6.83 -15.30
C SER A 206 -3.31 6.70 -13.85
N PRO A 207 -4.48 7.25 -13.50
CA PRO A 207 -4.90 7.41 -12.12
C PRO A 207 -5.12 6.09 -11.37
N TYR A 208 -5.30 5.00 -12.11
CA TYR A 208 -5.43 3.64 -11.57
C TYR A 208 -4.25 2.74 -11.95
N LEU A 209 -3.25 3.22 -12.71
CA LEU A 209 -2.11 2.46 -13.28
C LEU A 209 -2.48 1.37 -14.31
N VAL A 210 -3.70 0.85 -14.25
CA VAL A 210 -4.29 -0.13 -15.16
C VAL A 210 -5.24 0.53 -16.13
N THR A 211 -5.58 -0.18 -17.21
CA THR A 211 -6.60 0.27 -18.16
C THR A 211 -7.89 0.60 -17.41
N ALA A 212 -8.33 1.85 -17.54
CA ALA A 212 -9.51 2.36 -16.87
C ALA A 212 -10.29 3.27 -17.81
N ASN A 213 -11.55 2.91 -18.04
CA ASN A 213 -12.44 3.66 -18.92
C ASN A 213 -13.64 4.15 -18.12
N GLN A 214 -14.06 5.39 -18.34
CA GLN A 214 -15.34 5.83 -17.82
C GLN A 214 -16.44 5.10 -18.59
N SER A 215 -17.38 4.48 -17.87
CA SER A 215 -18.45 3.72 -18.49
C SER A 215 -19.27 4.64 -19.40
N SER A 216 -19.51 4.20 -20.63
CA SER A 216 -20.32 4.94 -21.61
C SER A 216 -21.83 4.83 -21.34
N ASP A 217 -22.23 3.97 -20.39
CA ASP A 217 -23.63 3.77 -20.03
C ASP A 217 -24.13 4.92 -19.12
N PRO A 218 -25.10 5.73 -19.56
CA PRO A 218 -25.70 6.77 -18.72
C PRO A 218 -26.35 6.23 -17.44
N ALA A 219 -26.84 4.98 -17.46
CA ALA A 219 -27.41 4.31 -16.29
C ALA A 219 -26.35 3.88 -15.27
N ALA A 220 -25.09 3.76 -15.70
CA ALA A 220 -23.96 3.47 -14.83
C ALA A 220 -23.51 4.70 -14.02
N GLY A 221 -24.13 5.87 -14.16
CA GLY A 221 -23.97 6.99 -13.23
C GLY A 221 -22.53 7.52 -13.09
N GLY A 222 -21.67 7.32 -14.09
CA GLY A 222 -20.27 7.72 -14.06
C GLY A 222 -19.30 6.71 -13.41
N LEU A 223 -19.68 5.43 -13.31
CA LEU A 223 -18.79 4.33 -12.91
C LEU A 223 -17.56 4.21 -13.83
N TRP A 224 -16.47 3.72 -13.25
CA TRP A 224 -15.24 3.40 -13.98
C TRP A 224 -15.08 1.91 -14.20
N ASP A 225 -14.83 1.47 -15.42
CA ASP A 225 -14.46 0.09 -15.73
C ASP A 225 -12.93 -0.06 -15.63
N LEU A 226 -12.46 -0.78 -14.60
CA LEU A 226 -11.05 -1.04 -14.32
C LEU A 226 -10.69 -2.47 -14.70
N TYR A 227 -9.73 -2.64 -15.60
CA TYR A 227 -9.21 -3.95 -16.02
C TYR A 227 -7.95 -4.27 -15.22
N LEU A 228 -8.11 -4.91 -14.08
CA LEU A 228 -7.08 -5.00 -13.03
C LEU A 228 -5.85 -5.83 -13.44
N ASP A 229 -5.94 -6.64 -14.49
CA ASP A 229 -4.84 -7.43 -15.05
C ASP A 229 -4.23 -6.85 -16.33
N GLU A 230 -4.64 -5.65 -16.73
CA GLU A 230 -4.16 -4.96 -17.93
C GLU A 230 -3.49 -3.63 -17.57
N PRO A 231 -2.15 -3.48 -17.74
CA PRO A 231 -1.51 -2.19 -17.49
C PRO A 231 -2.01 -1.16 -18.50
N ASP A 232 -2.16 0.09 -18.07
CA ASP A 232 -2.57 1.17 -18.96
C ASP A 232 -1.52 1.38 -20.05
N ALA A 233 -1.95 1.20 -21.30
CA ALA A 233 -1.09 1.26 -22.47
C ALA A 233 -0.38 2.62 -22.63
N ALA A 234 -0.97 3.70 -22.12
CA ALA A 234 -0.45 5.06 -22.31
C ALA A 234 0.96 5.23 -21.70
N TRP A 235 1.20 4.67 -20.52
CA TRP A 235 2.53 4.65 -19.91
C TRP A 235 3.29 3.37 -20.23
N ALA A 236 2.61 2.22 -20.28
CA ALA A 236 3.26 0.93 -20.43
C ALA A 236 3.97 0.78 -21.77
N ALA A 237 3.47 1.41 -22.84
CA ALA A 237 4.12 1.42 -24.15
C ALA A 237 5.38 2.30 -24.21
N ALA A 238 5.48 3.32 -23.34
CA ALA A 238 6.54 4.33 -23.39
C ALA A 238 7.62 4.14 -22.32
N VAL A 239 7.29 3.49 -21.20
CA VAL A 239 8.15 3.43 -20.00
C VAL A 239 9.51 2.79 -20.26
N ALA A 240 9.62 1.88 -21.23
CA ALA A 240 10.89 1.25 -21.61
C ALA A 240 11.95 2.25 -22.10
N GLY A 241 11.54 3.43 -22.56
CA GLY A 241 12.45 4.51 -22.96
C GLY A 241 12.94 5.38 -21.80
N PHE A 242 12.60 5.04 -20.55
CA PHE A 242 12.95 5.82 -19.36
C PHE A 242 13.98 5.12 -18.47
N ASP A 243 14.84 5.89 -17.79
CA ASP A 243 15.81 5.37 -16.81
C ASP A 243 15.22 5.26 -15.40
N TYR A 244 14.22 6.09 -15.09
CA TYR A 244 13.51 6.09 -13.82
C TYR A 244 12.00 6.14 -14.05
N ALA A 245 11.24 5.37 -13.26
CA ALA A 245 9.79 5.41 -13.24
C ALA A 245 9.30 5.64 -11.81
N VAL A 246 8.78 6.83 -11.53
CA VAL A 246 8.15 7.19 -10.26
C VAL A 246 6.65 6.91 -10.36
N VAL A 247 6.19 5.86 -9.71
CA VAL A 247 4.82 5.36 -9.82
C VAL A 247 4.04 5.66 -8.54
N SER A 248 2.85 6.25 -8.66
CA SER A 248 1.97 6.44 -7.50
C SER A 248 0.51 6.58 -7.90
N ALA A 249 -0.38 5.92 -7.15
CA ALA A 249 -1.82 6.03 -7.32
C ALA A 249 -2.54 5.65 -6.01
N ALA A 250 -3.59 6.37 -5.65
CA ALA A 250 -4.41 6.04 -4.49
C ALA A 250 -5.81 6.66 -4.57
N ASN A 251 -5.90 7.99 -4.59
CA ASN A 251 -7.17 8.71 -4.34
C ASN A 251 -8.27 8.39 -5.34
N TRP A 252 -7.92 8.02 -6.58
CA TRP A 252 -8.91 7.66 -7.59
C TRP A 252 -9.61 6.33 -7.30
N PHE A 253 -8.97 5.40 -6.58
CA PHE A 253 -9.57 4.12 -6.21
C PHE A 253 -10.84 4.28 -5.37
N THR A 254 -11.05 5.42 -4.70
CA THR A 254 -12.27 5.68 -3.93
C THR A 254 -13.50 5.99 -4.80
N ARG A 255 -13.33 6.10 -6.12
CA ARG A 255 -14.45 6.33 -7.03
C ARG A 255 -15.23 5.04 -7.26
N PRO A 256 -16.56 5.14 -7.40
CA PRO A 256 -17.37 4.00 -7.80
C PRO A 256 -16.82 3.37 -9.09
N SER A 257 -16.56 2.06 -9.05
CA SER A 257 -15.84 1.36 -10.11
C SER A 257 -16.31 -0.08 -10.27
N MET A 258 -16.28 -0.61 -11.48
CA MET A 258 -16.46 -2.01 -11.83
C MET A 258 -15.08 -2.63 -12.07
N PHE A 259 -14.86 -3.84 -11.57
CA PHE A 259 -13.57 -4.53 -11.64
C PHE A 259 -13.65 -5.71 -12.61
N HIS A 260 -12.77 -5.70 -13.60
CA HIS A 260 -12.64 -6.73 -14.61
C HIS A 260 -11.29 -7.43 -14.47
N GLU A 261 -11.29 -8.75 -14.61
CA GLU A 261 -10.08 -9.56 -14.76
C GLU A 261 -10.28 -10.55 -15.92
N ARG A 262 -9.29 -10.65 -16.82
CA ARG A 262 -9.34 -11.50 -18.02
C ARG A 262 -10.61 -11.26 -18.85
N GLY A 263 -11.01 -9.99 -18.96
CA GLY A 263 -12.23 -9.56 -19.65
C GLY A 263 -13.55 -9.96 -18.99
N ARG A 264 -13.54 -10.39 -17.71
CA ARG A 264 -14.76 -10.75 -16.97
C ARG A 264 -14.94 -9.86 -15.76
N LEU A 265 -16.18 -9.45 -15.51
CA LEU A 265 -16.55 -8.73 -14.29
C LEU A 265 -16.38 -9.64 -13.06
N VAL A 266 -15.52 -9.25 -12.13
CA VAL A 266 -15.24 -10.00 -10.88
C VAL A 266 -15.85 -9.36 -9.64
N GLY A 267 -16.19 -8.07 -9.72
CA GLY A 267 -16.81 -7.33 -8.62
C GLY A 267 -16.85 -5.83 -8.90
N CYS A 268 -17.16 -5.05 -7.89
CA CYS A 268 -17.20 -3.59 -8.00
C CYS A 268 -16.85 -2.92 -6.67
N HIS A 269 -16.80 -1.60 -6.67
CA HIS A 269 -16.84 -0.78 -5.46
C HIS A 269 -17.96 0.25 -5.60
N TYR A 270 -18.88 0.26 -4.64
CA TYR A 270 -19.97 1.22 -4.54
C TYR A 270 -20.77 1.38 -5.85
N CYS A 271 -20.97 0.28 -6.57
CA CYS A 271 -21.65 0.31 -7.87
C CYS A 271 -23.18 0.18 -7.77
N LEU A 272 -23.70 -0.35 -6.65
CA LEU A 272 -25.12 -0.59 -6.42
C LEU A 272 -25.77 -1.50 -7.49
N VAL A 273 -24.99 -2.33 -8.18
CA VAL A 273 -25.47 -3.26 -9.22
C VAL A 273 -25.87 -4.59 -8.59
N PRO A 274 -27.13 -5.04 -8.73
CA PRO A 274 -27.58 -6.32 -8.17
C PRO A 274 -26.79 -7.51 -8.72
N GLY A 275 -26.37 -8.41 -7.83
CA GLY A 275 -25.66 -9.65 -8.20
C GLY A 275 -24.16 -9.48 -8.45
N VAL A 276 -23.61 -8.26 -8.36
CA VAL A 276 -22.18 -8.00 -8.45
C VAL A 276 -21.61 -7.83 -7.03
N PRO A 277 -20.58 -8.59 -6.63
CA PRO A 277 -20.02 -8.46 -5.29
C PRO A 277 -19.27 -7.12 -5.13
N ASP A 278 -19.52 -6.42 -4.03
CA ASP A 278 -18.73 -5.25 -3.63
C ASP A 278 -17.41 -5.73 -3.00
N LEU A 279 -16.30 -5.43 -3.66
CA LEU A 279 -14.95 -5.78 -3.25
C LEU A 279 -14.29 -4.57 -2.58
N THR A 280 -13.44 -4.85 -1.60
CA THR A 280 -12.72 -3.82 -0.86
C THR A 280 -11.84 -2.98 -1.78
N LEU A 281 -11.67 -1.69 -1.50
CA LEU A 281 -10.72 -0.84 -2.23
C LEU A 281 -9.27 -1.36 -2.18
N ARG A 282 -8.89 -2.01 -1.08
CA ARG A 282 -7.62 -2.75 -0.96
C ARG A 282 -7.43 -3.80 -2.05
N TYR A 283 -8.51 -4.46 -2.52
CA TYR A 283 -8.45 -5.46 -3.58
C TYR A 283 -7.98 -4.85 -4.89
N SER A 284 -8.68 -3.82 -5.37
CA SER A 284 -8.39 -3.17 -6.65
C SER A 284 -7.05 -2.44 -6.62
N LEU A 285 -6.72 -1.74 -5.52
CA LEU A 285 -5.42 -1.10 -5.34
C LEU A 285 -4.27 -2.12 -5.47
N ARG A 286 -4.34 -3.22 -4.72
CA ARG A 286 -3.30 -4.26 -4.75
C ARG A 286 -3.17 -4.92 -6.12
N ALA A 287 -4.29 -5.23 -6.76
CA ALA A 287 -4.28 -5.82 -8.09
C ALA A 287 -3.63 -4.89 -9.12
N ALA A 288 -4.00 -3.62 -9.12
CA ALA A 288 -3.44 -2.63 -10.03
C ALA A 288 -1.93 -2.42 -9.85
N PHE A 289 -1.45 -2.27 -8.62
CA PHE A 289 -0.01 -2.15 -8.35
C PHE A 289 0.77 -3.41 -8.77
N ARG A 290 0.23 -4.61 -8.50
CA ARG A 290 0.85 -5.87 -8.96
C ARG A 290 0.94 -5.93 -10.48
N THR A 291 -0.08 -5.48 -11.19
CA THR A 291 -0.09 -5.42 -12.66
C THR A 291 0.93 -4.41 -13.18
N ALA A 292 0.96 -3.19 -12.63
CA ALA A 292 1.93 -2.17 -13.00
C ALA A 292 3.38 -2.64 -12.79
N LEU A 293 3.66 -3.30 -11.67
CA LEU A 293 5.01 -3.80 -11.37
C LEU A 293 5.43 -4.98 -12.22
N ARG A 294 4.49 -5.89 -12.55
CA ARG A 294 4.75 -6.93 -13.54
C ARG A 294 5.07 -6.33 -14.90
N ALA A 295 4.35 -5.30 -15.32
CA ALA A 295 4.61 -4.60 -16.57
C ALA A 295 5.99 -3.91 -16.57
N LEU A 296 6.41 -3.33 -15.45
CA LEU A 296 7.77 -2.78 -15.30
C LEU A 296 8.85 -3.88 -15.32
N ALA A 297 8.61 -5.01 -14.66
CA ALA A 297 9.62 -6.06 -14.51
C ALA A 297 9.77 -6.96 -15.75
N ALA A 298 8.66 -7.22 -16.47
CA ALA A 298 8.62 -8.19 -17.57
C ALA A 298 8.24 -7.56 -18.93
N GLY A 299 7.94 -6.26 -18.96
CA GLY A 299 7.34 -5.59 -20.11
C GLY A 299 5.82 -5.80 -20.19
N ALA A 300 5.14 -4.91 -20.90
CA ALA A 300 3.72 -5.05 -21.26
C ALA A 300 3.63 -5.50 -22.72
N GLY A 301 2.86 -6.55 -23.02
CA GLY A 301 2.84 -7.25 -24.32
C GLY A 301 2.98 -6.35 -25.56
N GLY A 302 4.19 -6.31 -26.13
CA GLY A 302 4.55 -5.51 -27.32
C GLY A 302 5.46 -4.31 -27.06
N ALA A 303 5.58 -3.86 -25.81
CA ALA A 303 6.52 -2.82 -25.36
C ALA A 303 7.89 -3.41 -24.97
N GLY A 304 8.94 -2.58 -25.02
CA GLY A 304 10.27 -2.97 -24.53
C GLY A 304 10.27 -3.29 -23.02
N VAL A 305 11.30 -4.00 -22.56
CA VAL A 305 11.50 -4.26 -21.12
C VAL A 305 12.10 -3.01 -20.48
N PHE A 306 11.49 -2.53 -19.38
CA PHE A 306 12.05 -1.44 -18.60
C PHE A 306 13.26 -1.93 -17.82
N ASN A 307 14.43 -1.37 -18.14
CA ASN A 307 15.71 -1.71 -17.50
C ASN A 307 16.15 -0.64 -16.47
N GLY A 308 15.29 0.34 -16.20
CA GLY A 308 15.53 1.44 -15.28
C GLY A 308 15.22 1.10 -13.81
N THR A 309 15.24 2.12 -12.97
CA THR A 309 14.85 1.99 -11.55
C THR A 309 13.40 2.44 -11.35
N ALA A 310 12.56 1.52 -10.88
CA ALA A 310 11.19 1.83 -10.47
C ALA A 310 11.16 2.30 -9.01
N ILE A 311 10.50 3.43 -8.77
CA ILE A 311 10.31 4.01 -7.44
C ILE A 311 8.81 4.12 -7.23
N VAL A 312 8.27 3.33 -6.31
CA VAL A 312 6.85 3.43 -5.97
C VAL A 312 6.72 4.33 -4.76
N ARG A 313 6.03 5.46 -4.92
CA ARG A 313 5.70 6.38 -3.82
C ARG A 313 4.38 5.93 -3.20
N THR A 314 4.35 5.81 -1.88
CA THR A 314 3.11 5.53 -1.15
C THR A 314 2.07 6.64 -1.37
N LEU A 315 0.83 6.38 -0.95
CA LEU A 315 -0.24 7.35 -1.08
C LEU A 315 0.12 8.69 -0.42
N SER A 316 -0.33 9.77 -1.05
CA SER A 316 -0.66 10.98 -0.30
C SER A 316 -1.94 10.70 0.49
N PRO A 317 -2.14 11.29 1.68
CA PRO A 317 -3.42 11.23 2.38
C PRO A 317 -4.59 11.50 1.43
N THR A 318 -5.65 10.70 1.55
CA THR A 318 -6.81 10.74 0.66
C THR A 318 -7.48 12.09 0.68
N SER A 319 -7.57 12.74 1.85
CA SER A 319 -7.83 14.16 2.01
C SER A 319 -7.61 14.63 3.45
N HIS A 320 -7.55 15.95 3.65
CA HIS A 320 -7.61 16.57 4.98
C HIS A 320 -8.86 17.46 5.16
N PHE A 321 -9.99 17.05 4.58
CA PHE A 321 -11.26 17.77 4.81
C PHE A 321 -11.69 17.66 6.28
N GLU A 322 -12.01 18.81 6.88
CA GLU A 322 -12.58 18.95 8.21
C GLU A 322 -13.94 19.65 8.11
N GLY A 323 -14.85 19.34 9.04
CA GLY A 323 -16.17 19.98 9.10
C GLY A 323 -17.14 19.62 7.96
N GLY A 324 -16.79 18.66 7.11
CA GLY A 324 -17.64 18.16 6.02
C GLY A 324 -16.83 17.39 4.98
N GLU A 325 -17.52 16.76 4.03
CA GLU A 325 -16.88 16.18 2.83
C GLU A 325 -16.58 17.29 1.80
N TRP A 326 -15.79 16.95 0.77
CA TRP A 326 -15.40 17.85 -0.33
C TRP A 326 -16.58 18.57 -1.01
N ASN A 327 -17.76 17.95 -1.04
CA ASN A 327 -19.00 18.48 -1.64
C ASN A 327 -20.04 18.91 -0.59
N LYS A 328 -19.74 18.82 0.71
CA LYS A 328 -20.65 19.14 1.81
C LYS A 328 -20.10 20.25 2.72
N GLY A 329 -19.34 21.17 2.13
CA GLY A 329 -18.79 22.35 2.84
C GLY A 329 -17.55 22.08 3.69
N GLY A 330 -16.90 20.92 3.54
CA GLY A 330 -15.63 20.63 4.18
C GLY A 330 -14.51 21.59 3.74
N ASP A 331 -13.53 21.80 4.61
CA ASP A 331 -12.36 22.66 4.37
C ASP A 331 -11.14 22.16 5.18
N CYS A 332 -9.94 22.62 4.84
CA CYS A 332 -8.67 22.28 5.49
C CYS A 332 -7.98 23.56 5.95
N ARG A 333 -8.47 24.11 7.06
CA ARG A 333 -8.11 25.47 7.53
C ARG A 333 -6.89 25.51 8.46
N ARG A 334 -6.23 24.38 8.68
CA ARG A 334 -5.05 24.34 9.56
C ARG A 334 -3.94 25.20 8.94
N THR A 335 -3.16 25.86 9.79
CA THR A 335 -2.08 26.77 9.39
C THR A 335 -0.70 26.30 9.83
N ARG A 336 -0.65 25.14 10.51
CA ARG A 336 0.56 24.45 10.95
C ARG A 336 0.40 22.94 10.84
N PRO A 337 1.50 22.18 10.81
CA PRO A 337 1.46 20.73 10.91
C PRO A 337 0.77 20.27 12.20
N SER A 338 0.13 19.11 12.09
CA SER A 338 -0.44 18.37 13.20
C SER A 338 0.66 17.60 13.91
N THR A 339 0.64 17.62 15.24
CA THR A 339 1.53 16.79 16.05
C THR A 339 1.08 15.33 16.04
N ALA A 340 1.96 14.40 16.44
CA ALA A 340 1.64 12.97 16.54
C ALA A 340 0.52 12.63 17.56
N ASN A 341 0.17 13.58 18.44
CA ASN A 341 -0.94 13.46 19.38
C ASN A 341 -2.26 14.01 18.78
N GLU A 342 -2.18 14.90 17.80
CA GLU A 342 -3.34 15.49 17.13
C GLU A 342 -3.85 14.64 15.97
N THR A 343 -2.94 14.04 15.21
CA THR A 343 -3.29 13.26 14.02
C THR A 343 -2.39 12.04 13.87
N ARG A 344 -2.98 10.92 13.44
CA ARG A 344 -2.28 9.71 13.00
C ARG A 344 -2.96 9.14 11.78
N MET A 345 -2.22 8.38 10.98
CA MET A 345 -2.79 7.65 9.85
C MET A 345 -3.88 6.70 10.35
N SER A 346 -5.06 6.76 9.73
CA SER A 346 -6.22 5.98 10.14
C SER A 346 -7.18 5.75 8.97
N GLY A 347 -8.19 4.90 9.17
CA GLY A 347 -9.22 4.65 8.18
C GLY A 347 -8.66 4.20 6.83
N LEU A 348 -9.13 4.84 5.76
CA LEU A 348 -8.75 4.50 4.39
C LEU A 348 -7.27 4.74 4.10
N ASP A 349 -6.67 5.78 4.69
CA ASP A 349 -5.25 6.06 4.49
C ASP A 349 -4.38 4.92 5.05
N LEU A 350 -4.73 4.43 6.24
CA LEU A 350 -4.05 3.29 6.85
C LEU A 350 -4.30 2.00 6.06
N ASP A 351 -5.51 1.81 5.55
CA ASP A 351 -5.87 0.65 4.73
C ASP A 351 -5.02 0.57 3.45
N PHE A 352 -4.94 1.68 2.72
CA PHE A 352 -4.16 1.82 1.49
C PHE A 352 -2.66 1.75 1.74
N HIS A 353 -2.18 2.43 2.79
CA HIS A 353 -0.76 2.38 3.17
C HIS A 353 -0.33 0.95 3.45
N THR A 354 -1.09 0.24 4.28
CA THR A 354 -0.84 -1.16 4.63
C THR A 354 -0.76 -2.04 3.38
N ALA A 355 -1.72 -1.87 2.46
CA ALA A 355 -1.74 -2.64 1.21
C ALA A 355 -0.53 -2.38 0.32
N GLN A 356 -0.01 -1.15 0.30
CA GLN A 356 1.18 -0.78 -0.45
C GLN A 356 2.44 -1.34 0.22
N VAL A 357 2.65 -1.12 1.52
CA VAL A 357 3.89 -1.51 2.22
C VAL A 357 4.04 -3.02 2.44
N GLU A 358 2.94 -3.77 2.49
CA GLU A 358 2.99 -5.25 2.61
C GLU A 358 3.55 -5.91 1.36
N GLU A 359 3.34 -5.30 0.20
CA GLU A 359 3.64 -5.92 -1.08
C GLU A 359 4.95 -5.41 -1.69
N LEU A 360 5.41 -4.20 -1.31
CA LEU A 360 6.37 -3.41 -2.08
C LEU A 360 7.48 -2.77 -1.22
N LEU A 361 8.67 -2.60 -1.81
CA LEU A 361 9.68 -1.67 -1.31
C LEU A 361 9.38 -0.27 -1.86
N LEU A 362 9.21 0.72 -0.97
CA LEU A 362 8.56 2.00 -1.32
C LEU A 362 9.36 3.23 -0.88
N MET A 363 9.11 4.33 -1.59
CA MET A 363 9.31 5.70 -1.10
C MET A 363 8.10 6.05 -0.19
N ASP A 364 8.23 5.78 1.11
CA ASP A 364 7.13 5.92 2.09
C ASP A 364 6.98 7.36 2.57
N THR A 365 6.17 8.15 1.88
CA THR A 365 5.96 9.56 2.23
C THR A 365 4.71 9.79 3.08
N THR A 366 3.87 8.78 3.24
CA THR A 366 2.49 8.98 3.75
C THR A 366 2.50 9.51 5.18
N ALA A 367 3.31 8.94 6.06
CA ALA A 367 3.39 9.35 7.46
C ALA A 367 3.77 10.83 7.61
N ALA A 368 4.73 11.30 6.81
CA ALA A 368 5.11 12.72 6.79
C ALA A 368 3.93 13.59 6.33
N MET A 369 3.19 13.17 5.31
CA MET A 369 2.13 13.99 4.72
C MET A 369 0.82 14.02 5.53
N VAL A 370 0.50 12.97 6.31
CA VAL A 370 -0.67 12.96 7.22
C VAL A 370 -0.63 14.11 8.24
N ALA A 371 0.56 14.57 8.61
CA ALA A 371 0.69 15.70 9.51
C ALA A 371 0.39 17.06 8.84
N ARG A 372 0.34 17.11 7.51
CA ARG A 372 0.46 18.36 6.73
C ARG A 372 -0.86 18.93 6.20
N ALA A 373 -1.95 18.80 6.96
CA ALA A 373 -3.22 19.43 6.62
C ALA A 373 -3.10 20.95 6.31
N ASP A 374 -2.05 21.62 6.81
CA ASP A 374 -1.72 23.02 6.53
C ASP A 374 -1.20 23.30 5.12
N GLY A 375 -0.72 22.30 4.39
CA GLY A 375 -0.08 22.50 3.09
C GLY A 375 -1.01 22.49 1.87
N HIS A 376 -2.31 22.35 2.08
CA HIS A 376 -3.30 22.28 0.99
C HIS A 376 -3.70 23.66 0.47
N PRO A 377 -4.12 23.79 -0.81
CA PRO A 377 -4.66 25.04 -1.33
C PRO A 377 -5.89 25.53 -0.59
N SER A 378 -6.76 24.65 -0.09
CA SER A 378 -8.09 25.03 0.41
C SER A 378 -8.78 25.88 -0.69
N ARG A 379 -9.26 27.06 -0.36
CA ARG A 379 -9.88 28.04 -1.27
C ARG A 379 -8.87 28.84 -2.11
N TYR A 380 -7.57 28.67 -1.87
CA TYR A 380 -6.50 29.48 -2.46
C TYR A 380 -5.91 28.80 -3.71
N GLY A 381 -6.74 28.22 -4.56
CA GLY A 381 -6.35 27.70 -5.89
C GLY A 381 -7.02 28.43 -7.06
N HIS A 382 -7.82 29.45 -6.76
CA HIS A 382 -8.59 30.22 -7.73
C HIS A 382 -9.01 31.56 -7.08
N TRP A 383 -9.52 32.49 -7.87
CA TRP A 383 -10.05 33.73 -7.30
C TRP A 383 -11.39 33.46 -6.60
N ALA A 384 -11.69 34.20 -5.53
CA ALA A 384 -12.87 33.94 -4.69
C ALA A 384 -14.22 33.99 -5.45
N HIS A 385 -14.28 34.73 -6.56
CA HIS A 385 -15.47 34.91 -7.39
C HIS A 385 -15.61 33.86 -8.51
N GLU A 386 -14.59 33.04 -8.74
CA GLU A 386 -14.62 32.00 -9.78
C GLU A 386 -15.51 30.83 -9.35
N LYS A 387 -16.29 30.32 -10.30
CA LYS A 387 -17.10 29.12 -10.12
C LYS A 387 -16.28 27.90 -10.54
N VAL A 388 -15.76 27.19 -9.57
CA VAL A 388 -14.97 25.95 -9.77
C VAL A 388 -15.71 24.74 -9.20
N THR A 389 -15.41 23.55 -9.73
CA THR A 389 -16.01 22.29 -9.27
C THR A 389 -15.57 21.90 -7.86
N LEU A 390 -14.29 22.15 -7.54
CA LEU A 390 -13.70 21.90 -6.22
C LEU A 390 -13.27 23.25 -5.65
N TYR A 391 -14.11 23.84 -4.80
CA TYR A 391 -13.84 25.16 -4.22
C TYR A 391 -12.80 25.10 -3.10
N ASN A 392 -12.88 24.09 -2.23
CA ASN A 392 -11.84 23.83 -1.24
C ASN A 392 -11.07 22.60 -1.67
N ASP A 393 -9.80 22.77 -2.06
CA ASP A 393 -8.92 21.65 -2.39
C ASP A 393 -8.13 21.22 -1.16
N CYS A 394 -8.49 20.08 -0.59
CA CYS A 394 -7.83 19.46 0.56
C CYS A 394 -7.18 18.12 0.20
N VAL A 395 -6.81 17.98 -1.08
CA VAL A 395 -6.20 16.76 -1.65
C VAL A 395 -4.84 17.08 -2.28
N HIS A 396 -4.77 18.11 -3.13
CA HIS A 396 -3.54 18.56 -3.76
C HIS A 396 -2.72 19.45 -2.84
N TRP A 397 -1.46 19.70 -3.18
CA TRP A 397 -0.53 20.45 -2.35
C TRP A 397 -0.21 21.80 -2.98
N CYS A 398 -0.13 22.84 -2.14
CA CYS A 398 0.43 24.13 -2.55
C CYS A 398 1.85 23.94 -3.08
N LEU A 399 2.22 24.74 -4.08
CA LEU A 399 3.59 24.90 -4.55
C LEU A 399 4.03 26.36 -4.39
N PRO A 400 5.16 26.66 -3.71
CA PRO A 400 5.95 25.75 -2.86
C PRO A 400 5.12 25.18 -1.71
N GLY A 401 5.58 24.07 -1.11
CA GLY A 401 4.82 23.44 -0.03
C GLY A 401 5.41 22.12 0.49
N PRO A 402 4.66 21.37 1.31
CA PRO A 402 5.18 20.16 1.95
C PRO A 402 5.62 19.08 0.95
N ILE A 403 5.02 19.08 -0.23
CA ILE A 403 5.33 18.16 -1.33
C ILE A 403 6.79 18.26 -1.81
N ASP A 404 7.48 19.37 -1.55
CA ASP A 404 8.90 19.54 -1.89
C ASP A 404 9.78 18.50 -1.17
N VAL A 405 9.37 18.01 0.01
CA VAL A 405 10.08 16.95 0.75
C VAL A 405 10.12 15.63 -0.01
N TRP A 406 9.15 15.36 -0.89
CA TRP A 406 9.18 14.15 -1.72
C TRP A 406 10.40 14.17 -2.62
N ASN A 407 10.79 15.34 -3.13
CA ASN A 407 11.96 15.50 -3.98
C ASN A 407 13.28 15.44 -3.19
N GLU A 408 13.31 15.90 -1.94
CA GLU A 408 14.43 15.67 -1.02
C GLU A 408 14.66 14.17 -0.79
N MET A 409 13.59 13.43 -0.48
CA MET A 409 13.62 11.99 -0.29
C MET A 409 14.02 11.26 -1.58
N LEU A 410 13.46 11.65 -2.72
CA LEU A 410 13.79 11.08 -4.03
C LEU A 410 15.27 11.26 -4.36
N LEU A 411 15.83 12.46 -4.15
CA LEU A 411 17.26 12.71 -4.37
C LEU A 411 18.13 11.77 -3.52
N GLN A 412 17.82 11.64 -2.22
CA GLN A 412 18.58 10.75 -1.34
C GLN A 412 18.45 9.28 -1.75
N MET A 413 17.25 8.83 -2.15
CA MET A 413 17.08 7.48 -2.70
C MET A 413 17.96 7.25 -3.93
N LEU A 414 17.97 8.19 -4.88
CA LEU A 414 18.77 8.06 -6.11
C LEU A 414 20.27 8.08 -5.84
N LEU A 415 20.72 8.85 -4.84
CA LEU A 415 22.13 8.90 -4.41
C LEU A 415 22.57 7.58 -3.73
N LEU A 416 21.69 6.95 -2.95
CA LEU A 416 21.95 5.68 -2.27
C LEU A 416 21.86 4.46 -3.18
N HIS A 417 21.17 4.56 -4.33
CA HIS A 417 21.00 3.46 -5.29
C HIS A 417 22.02 3.49 -6.44
N GLN A 418 23.01 4.39 -6.44
CA GLN A 418 24.09 4.37 -7.44
C GLN A 418 24.97 3.12 -7.28
N PRO A 419 25.47 2.51 -8.38
CA PRO A 419 26.40 1.39 -8.29
C PRO A 419 27.64 1.78 -7.49
N GLY A 420 27.83 1.12 -6.34
CA GLY A 420 28.89 1.42 -5.36
C GLY A 420 28.40 1.90 -3.99
N ALA A 421 27.11 2.21 -3.83
CA ALA A 421 26.50 2.48 -2.53
C ALA A 421 25.86 1.20 -1.94
N VAL A 422 26.07 0.98 -0.64
CA VAL A 422 25.58 -0.20 0.08
C VAL A 422 24.05 -0.21 0.06
N SER A 423 23.49 -1.30 -0.49
CA SER A 423 22.05 -1.51 -0.61
C SER A 423 21.35 -1.44 0.75
N TYR A 424 20.19 -0.79 0.78
CA TYR A 424 19.30 -0.75 1.93
C TYR A 424 18.75 -2.17 2.21
N TYR A 425 19.36 -2.88 3.15
CA TYR A 425 18.88 -4.18 3.62
C TYR A 425 17.85 -3.96 4.74
N ASN A 426 16.57 -4.17 4.43
CA ASN A 426 15.52 -4.26 5.45
C ASN A 426 15.58 -5.65 6.13
N PRO A 427 15.79 -5.75 7.45
CA PRO A 427 15.92 -7.03 8.17
C PRO A 427 14.64 -7.88 8.16
N ARG A 428 13.51 -7.37 7.65
CA ARG A 428 12.27 -8.15 7.50
C ARG A 428 12.35 -9.33 6.53
N CYS A 429 13.34 -9.36 5.63
CA CYS A 429 13.60 -10.52 4.75
C CYS A 429 14.36 -11.67 5.42
N LEU A 430 15.00 -11.44 6.58
CA LEU A 430 15.70 -12.50 7.33
C LEU A 430 14.74 -13.38 8.12
N ILE A 431 13.59 -12.85 8.57
CA ILE A 431 12.67 -13.57 9.45
C ILE A 431 12.05 -14.82 8.77
N PRO A 432 11.52 -14.76 7.53
CA PRO A 432 11.00 -15.95 6.88
C PRO A 432 12.12 -16.94 6.50
N ALA A 433 13.29 -16.45 6.07
CA ALA A 433 14.41 -17.31 5.69
C ALA A 433 15.01 -18.06 6.87
N VAL A 434 15.19 -17.39 8.01
CA VAL A 434 15.67 -17.99 9.27
C VAL A 434 14.62 -18.95 9.86
N SER A 435 13.33 -18.60 9.77
CA SER A 435 12.24 -19.48 10.21
C SER A 435 12.16 -20.76 9.37
N LEU A 436 12.37 -20.67 8.06
CA LEU A 436 12.39 -21.84 7.17
C LEU A 436 13.60 -22.73 7.46
N LEU A 437 14.78 -22.14 7.69
CA LEU A 437 16.00 -22.86 8.08
C LEU A 437 15.83 -23.58 9.43
N LEU A 438 15.25 -22.91 10.44
CA LEU A 438 14.94 -23.51 11.72
C LEU A 438 13.93 -24.66 11.59
N LEU A 439 12.90 -24.51 10.75
CA LEU A 439 11.91 -25.56 10.52
C LEU A 439 12.53 -26.81 9.87
N VAL A 440 13.42 -26.61 8.89
CA VAL A 440 14.15 -27.71 8.22
C VAL A 440 15.09 -28.42 9.20
N VAL A 441 15.80 -27.67 10.06
CA VAL A 441 16.65 -28.25 11.12
C VAL A 441 15.80 -29.06 12.13
N ILE A 442 14.64 -28.55 12.56
CA ILE A 442 13.76 -29.25 13.50
C ILE A 442 13.20 -30.55 12.89
N LEU A 443 12.81 -30.54 11.62
CA LEU A 443 12.28 -31.71 10.92
C LEU A 443 13.36 -32.76 10.67
N THR A 444 14.58 -32.36 10.33
CA THR A 444 15.71 -33.28 10.13
C THR A 444 16.21 -33.88 11.45
N VAL A 445 16.18 -33.13 12.55
CA VAL A 445 16.51 -33.65 13.89
C VAL A 445 15.39 -34.58 14.39
N SER A 446 14.12 -34.25 14.20
CA SER A 446 13.01 -35.12 14.64
C SER A 446 13.03 -36.48 13.93
N ASN A 447 13.38 -36.51 12.65
CA ASN A 447 13.42 -37.74 11.86
C ASN A 447 14.66 -38.62 12.16
N THR A 448 15.72 -38.06 12.75
CA THR A 448 16.93 -38.81 13.15
C THR A 448 16.83 -39.38 14.57
N TYR A 449 16.06 -38.75 15.47
CA TYR A 449 15.95 -39.19 16.87
C TYR A 449 14.68 -40.00 17.20
N PHE A 450 13.63 -39.95 16.38
CA PHE A 450 12.39 -40.72 16.59
C PHE A 450 11.91 -41.41 15.31
N PRO A 451 12.47 -42.57 14.92
CA PRO A 451 11.91 -43.38 13.84
C PRO A 451 10.54 -43.94 14.25
N PHE A 452 9.49 -43.62 13.49
CA PHE A 452 8.15 -44.14 13.70
C PHE A 452 8.13 -45.69 13.64
N PRO A 453 7.55 -46.40 14.63
CA PRO A 453 7.44 -47.85 14.59
C PRO A 453 6.34 -48.29 13.62
N THR A 454 6.67 -49.27 12.78
CA THR A 454 5.76 -49.97 11.87
C THR A 454 4.92 -51.00 12.65
N THR A 455 3.65 -50.68 12.93
CA THR A 455 2.72 -51.66 13.52
C THR A 455 1.90 -52.40 12.47
N LYS A 456 2.00 -53.73 12.52
CA LYS A 456 1.29 -54.72 11.71
C LYS A 456 -0.23 -54.65 11.88
N SER A 457 -0.95 -54.78 10.77
CA SER A 457 -2.40 -54.96 10.71
C SER A 457 -2.79 -56.33 11.28
N ARG A 458 -3.69 -56.34 12.28
CA ARG A 458 -4.39 -57.53 12.75
C ARG A 458 -5.88 -57.33 12.52
N THR A 459 -6.44 -58.20 11.70
CA THR A 459 -7.85 -58.32 11.35
C THR A 459 -8.70 -58.72 12.56
N LEU A 460 -9.83 -58.06 12.77
CA LEU A 460 -10.93 -58.54 13.61
C LEU A 460 -12.25 -58.34 12.89
N SER A 461 -12.99 -59.45 12.80
CA SER A 461 -14.26 -59.63 12.13
C SER A 461 -15.38 -58.88 12.85
N TYR A 462 -16.20 -58.14 12.09
CA TYR A 462 -17.41 -57.49 12.56
C TYR A 462 -18.59 -58.46 12.43
N SER A 463 -19.24 -58.76 13.55
CA SER A 463 -20.56 -59.38 13.57
C SER A 463 -21.62 -58.35 13.96
N SER A 464 -22.74 -58.50 13.28
CA SER A 464 -23.99 -57.73 13.17
C SER A 464 -24.72 -57.39 14.47
N PHE A 465 -25.30 -56.18 14.58
CA PHE A 465 -26.74 -55.86 14.36
C PHE A 465 -27.29 -54.71 15.26
N SER A 466 -28.11 -53.86 14.62
CA SER A 466 -29.28 -53.09 15.10
C SER A 466 -29.18 -51.81 15.96
N SER A 467 -29.46 -50.70 15.25
CA SER A 467 -30.50 -49.65 15.49
C SER A 467 -30.56 -48.82 16.78
N SER A 468 -30.55 -47.49 16.52
CA SER A 468 -31.28 -46.38 17.19
C SER A 468 -30.47 -45.39 18.06
N PRO A 469 -30.90 -44.11 18.10
CA PRO A 469 -30.04 -42.97 17.79
C PRO A 469 -29.68 -42.11 18.99
N GLY A 470 -28.43 -41.67 19.04
CA GLY A 470 -27.91 -40.75 20.05
C GLY A 470 -26.44 -40.46 19.79
N GLY A 471 -26.15 -39.83 18.66
CA GLY A 471 -24.79 -39.52 18.24
C GLY A 471 -24.21 -38.36 19.04
N GLN A 472 -23.53 -38.67 20.16
CA GLN A 472 -22.42 -37.86 20.62
C GLN A 472 -21.37 -37.81 19.50
N LYS A 473 -21.16 -36.63 18.91
CA LYS A 473 -20.10 -36.42 17.92
C LYS A 473 -18.78 -36.18 18.65
N ALA A 474 -17.77 -36.90 18.15
CA ALA A 474 -16.43 -37.01 18.67
C ALA A 474 -15.74 -35.66 18.92
N ALA A 475 -15.19 -35.51 20.13
CA ALA A 475 -14.26 -34.45 20.47
C ALA A 475 -12.88 -34.77 19.87
N ASN A 476 -12.52 -34.10 18.77
CA ASN A 476 -11.15 -33.66 18.50
C ASN A 476 -10.98 -32.75 17.25
N GLU A 477 -12.03 -32.04 16.82
CA GLU A 477 -11.84 -30.80 16.05
C GLU A 477 -11.89 -29.62 17.05
N ALA A 478 -10.82 -28.84 17.13
CA ALA A 478 -10.81 -27.61 17.92
C ALA A 478 -11.94 -26.69 17.43
N CYS A 479 -12.80 -26.23 18.32
CA CYS A 479 -13.94 -25.42 17.91
C CYS A 479 -13.48 -24.13 17.22
N ASN A 480 -13.89 -23.96 15.96
CA ASN A 480 -13.70 -22.72 15.25
C ASN A 480 -14.86 -21.76 15.59
N ILE A 481 -14.64 -20.89 16.58
CA ILE A 481 -15.64 -19.90 17.01
C ILE A 481 -15.94 -18.81 15.97
N PHE A 482 -15.17 -18.73 14.88
CA PHE A 482 -15.32 -17.71 13.83
C PHE A 482 -16.14 -18.19 12.62
N ARG A 483 -16.56 -19.46 12.60
CA ARG A 483 -17.40 -20.03 11.54
C ARG A 483 -18.71 -20.55 12.14
N GLY A 484 -19.83 -20.09 11.61
CA GLY A 484 -21.13 -20.27 12.23
C GLY A 484 -22.22 -19.49 11.52
N GLU A 485 -23.33 -19.31 12.22
CA GLU A 485 -24.48 -18.55 11.74
C GLU A 485 -25.07 -17.67 12.85
N TRP A 486 -25.76 -16.60 12.45
CA TRP A 486 -26.56 -15.80 13.36
C TRP A 486 -27.90 -16.49 13.62
N VAL A 487 -28.26 -16.64 14.90
CA VAL A 487 -29.54 -17.22 15.31
C VAL A 487 -30.29 -16.26 16.24
N PRO A 488 -31.64 -16.28 16.25
CA PRO A 488 -32.42 -15.48 17.18
C PRO A 488 -32.02 -15.75 18.63
N ASP A 489 -31.86 -14.68 19.41
CA ASP A 489 -31.54 -14.71 20.82
C ASP A 489 -32.70 -14.17 21.66
N PRO A 490 -33.48 -15.03 22.31
CA PRO A 490 -34.60 -14.59 23.15
C PRO A 490 -34.14 -13.85 24.42
N ASP A 491 -32.88 -13.99 24.82
CA ASP A 491 -32.33 -13.37 26.04
C ASP A 491 -31.66 -11.99 25.78
N ALA A 492 -31.74 -11.50 24.54
CA ALA A 492 -31.17 -10.21 24.13
C ALA A 492 -32.24 -9.09 24.16
N PRO A 493 -31.85 -7.80 24.23
CA PRO A 493 -30.48 -7.28 24.31
C PRO A 493 -29.84 -7.48 25.68
N TYR A 494 -28.52 -7.67 25.71
CA TYR A 494 -27.78 -7.84 26.97
C TYR A 494 -27.70 -6.57 27.80
N TYR A 495 -27.77 -5.41 27.15
CA TYR A 495 -27.83 -4.09 27.74
C TYR A 495 -28.58 -3.16 26.79
N THR A 496 -29.22 -2.14 27.35
CA THR A 496 -29.85 -1.02 26.64
C THR A 496 -29.14 0.29 26.97
N ASN A 497 -29.52 1.36 26.27
CA ASN A 497 -29.11 2.74 26.55
C ASN A 497 -29.41 3.18 28.00
N ASP A 498 -30.47 2.65 28.61
CA ASP A 498 -30.81 2.96 30.01
C ASP A 498 -29.92 2.22 31.01
N THR A 499 -29.44 1.02 30.65
CA THR A 499 -28.64 0.17 31.55
C THR A 499 -27.13 0.39 31.44
N CYS A 500 -26.66 1.05 30.38
CA CYS A 500 -25.25 1.36 30.19
C CYS A 500 -25.03 2.82 29.77
N SER A 501 -24.47 3.62 30.69
CA SER A 501 -24.15 5.04 30.44
C SER A 501 -22.89 5.27 29.60
N VAL A 502 -22.14 4.21 29.27
CA VAL A 502 -20.89 4.29 28.51
C VAL A 502 -21.12 4.15 27.00
N ILE A 503 -22.37 3.92 26.58
CA ILE A 503 -22.72 3.95 25.15
C ILE A 503 -22.48 5.38 24.63
N HIS A 504 -21.53 5.50 23.72
CA HIS A 504 -21.22 6.77 23.08
C HIS A 504 -22.40 7.21 22.22
N GLU A 505 -22.75 8.50 22.24
CA GLU A 505 -23.98 9.03 21.63
C GLU A 505 -24.15 8.62 20.16
N HIS A 506 -23.06 8.66 19.38
CA HIS A 506 -23.08 8.25 17.96
C HIS A 506 -23.50 6.79 17.71
N TYR A 507 -23.44 5.91 18.72
CA TYR A 507 -23.82 4.50 18.62
C TYR A 507 -25.13 4.18 19.35
N ASP A 508 -25.76 5.17 20.00
CA ASP A 508 -26.97 4.98 20.79
C ASP A 508 -28.22 5.03 19.92
N CYS A 509 -28.39 4.00 19.09
CA CYS A 509 -29.52 3.90 18.17
C CYS A 509 -30.88 3.87 18.88
N MET A 510 -30.93 3.42 20.14
CA MET A 510 -32.16 3.39 20.95
C MET A 510 -32.55 4.80 21.38
N LYS A 511 -31.60 5.61 21.88
CA LYS A 511 -31.83 7.02 22.24
C LYS A 511 -32.26 7.87 21.06
N TYR A 512 -31.66 7.65 19.88
CA TYR A 512 -31.96 8.45 18.67
C TYR A 512 -33.06 7.85 17.77
N GLY A 513 -33.89 6.96 18.32
CA GLY A 513 -35.17 6.58 17.73
C GLY A 513 -35.09 5.68 16.49
N LYS A 514 -34.09 4.79 16.39
CA LYS A 514 -34.04 3.79 15.31
C LYS A 514 -35.31 2.91 15.39
N PRO A 515 -36.16 2.87 14.35
CA PRO A 515 -37.49 2.26 14.43
C PRO A 515 -37.46 0.73 14.48
N ASP A 516 -36.41 0.10 13.94
CA ASP A 516 -36.22 -1.35 13.97
C ASP A 516 -35.11 -1.74 14.96
N LEU A 517 -35.50 -2.40 16.04
CA LEU A 517 -34.61 -2.97 17.07
C LEU A 517 -34.44 -4.49 16.92
N GLY A 518 -34.97 -5.13 15.87
CA GLY A 518 -34.81 -6.57 15.65
C GLY A 518 -33.34 -7.02 15.55
N PHE A 519 -32.44 -6.10 15.16
CA PHE A 519 -31.01 -6.37 15.07
C PHE A 519 -30.34 -6.70 16.41
N VAL A 520 -30.91 -6.30 17.57
CA VAL A 520 -30.33 -6.64 18.87
C VAL A 520 -30.68 -8.05 19.34
N GLN A 521 -31.61 -8.73 18.67
CA GLN A 521 -32.13 -10.04 19.07
C GLN A 521 -31.38 -11.22 18.41
N TRP A 522 -30.07 -11.06 18.17
CA TRP A 522 -29.27 -12.07 17.47
C TRP A 522 -28.04 -12.46 18.28
N ARG A 523 -27.71 -13.75 18.28
CA ARG A 523 -26.45 -14.29 18.81
C ARG A 523 -25.73 -15.11 17.75
N TRP A 524 -24.39 -15.09 17.80
CA TRP A 524 -23.56 -15.92 16.96
C TRP A 524 -23.50 -17.35 17.49
N ARG A 525 -23.75 -18.34 16.63
CA ARG A 525 -23.64 -19.78 16.95
C ARG A 525 -22.58 -20.43 16.05
N PRO A 526 -21.43 -20.86 16.61
CA PRO A 526 -20.44 -21.61 15.84
C PRO A 526 -20.98 -22.95 15.33
N ASP A 527 -20.50 -23.41 14.17
CA ASP A 527 -20.93 -24.68 13.54
C ASP A 527 -20.56 -25.92 14.37
N SER A 528 -19.45 -25.83 15.10
CA SER A 528 -18.75 -26.98 15.69
C SER A 528 -18.79 -27.02 17.22
N CYS A 529 -19.31 -25.97 17.87
CA CYS A 529 -19.51 -25.96 19.32
C CYS A 529 -20.52 -24.90 19.77
N ASP A 530 -20.87 -24.93 21.05
CA ASP A 530 -21.63 -23.86 21.67
C ASP A 530 -20.68 -22.77 22.20
N LEU A 531 -20.97 -21.52 21.87
CA LEU A 531 -20.25 -20.36 22.39
C LEU A 531 -20.90 -19.95 23.72
N PRO A 532 -20.22 -20.14 24.86
CA PRO A 532 -20.79 -19.74 26.14
C PRO A 532 -21.02 -18.23 26.17
N ARG A 533 -22.11 -17.81 26.82
CA ARG A 533 -22.35 -16.38 27.07
C ARG A 533 -21.23 -15.83 27.95
N LEU A 534 -20.86 -14.57 27.72
CA LEU A 534 -19.89 -13.88 28.58
C LEU A 534 -20.44 -13.84 30.01
N ASP A 535 -19.73 -14.47 30.94
CA ASP A 535 -19.93 -14.30 32.38
C ASP A 535 -19.14 -13.06 32.85
N PRO A 536 -19.82 -11.94 33.18
CA PRO A 536 -19.13 -10.72 33.58
C PRO A 536 -18.29 -10.90 34.85
N ALA A 537 -18.78 -11.67 35.83
CA ALA A 537 -18.10 -11.88 37.09
C ALA A 537 -16.86 -12.78 36.90
N GLY A 538 -17.01 -13.88 36.16
CA GLY A 538 -15.90 -14.74 35.75
C GLY A 538 -14.83 -14.00 34.95
N PHE A 539 -15.24 -13.15 34.00
CA PHE A 539 -14.33 -12.32 33.21
C PHE A 539 -13.53 -11.37 34.11
N LEU A 540 -14.19 -10.59 34.97
CA LEU A 540 -13.52 -9.67 35.89
C LEU A 540 -12.58 -10.39 36.85
N SER A 541 -12.96 -11.59 37.32
CA SER A 541 -12.09 -12.43 38.15
C SER A 541 -10.82 -12.85 37.40
N SER A 542 -10.96 -13.31 36.15
CA SER A 542 -9.83 -13.73 35.31
C SER A 542 -8.86 -12.58 34.94
N MET A 543 -9.36 -11.35 34.99
CA MET A 543 -8.64 -10.12 34.67
C MET A 543 -8.10 -9.40 35.91
N ARG A 544 -8.31 -9.93 37.12
CA ARG A 544 -7.81 -9.33 38.36
C ARG A 544 -6.28 -9.14 38.31
N GLY A 545 -5.83 -7.91 38.54
CA GLY A 545 -4.41 -7.54 38.51
C GLY A 545 -3.79 -7.44 37.12
N LYS A 546 -4.59 -7.51 36.04
CA LYS A 546 -4.14 -7.38 34.65
C LYS A 546 -4.68 -6.10 34.02
N THR A 547 -3.94 -5.56 33.06
CA THR A 547 -4.39 -4.47 32.20
C THR A 547 -4.80 -5.02 30.85
N LEU A 548 -5.98 -4.63 30.36
CA LEU A 548 -6.44 -4.91 29.00
C LEU A 548 -6.53 -3.59 28.24
N ALA A 549 -5.88 -3.52 27.09
CA ALA A 549 -5.95 -2.38 26.19
C ALA A 549 -6.54 -2.81 24.85
N PHE A 550 -7.50 -2.02 24.36
CA PHE A 550 -7.98 -2.12 22.98
C PHE A 550 -7.14 -1.17 22.14
N ILE A 551 -6.31 -1.70 21.24
CA ILE A 551 -5.45 -0.92 20.35
C ILE A 551 -6.01 -1.05 18.93
N GLY A 552 -6.45 0.05 18.37
CA GLY A 552 -7.03 0.11 17.03
C GLY A 552 -7.72 1.44 16.78
N ASP A 553 -8.62 1.45 15.79
CA ASP A 553 -9.37 2.63 15.36
C ASP A 553 -10.69 2.82 16.15
N SER A 554 -11.65 3.51 15.53
CA SER A 554 -12.98 3.72 16.10
C SER A 554 -13.76 2.42 16.36
N LEU A 555 -13.48 1.32 15.64
CA LEU A 555 -14.11 0.02 15.88
C LEU A 555 -13.53 -0.66 17.13
N ALA A 556 -12.23 -0.53 17.39
CA ALA A 556 -11.63 -1.00 18.64
C ALA A 556 -12.21 -0.26 19.85
N ARG A 557 -12.43 1.06 19.72
CA ARG A 557 -13.14 1.86 20.72
C ARG A 557 -14.61 1.42 20.88
N ASN A 558 -15.30 1.11 19.78
CA ASN A 558 -16.67 0.59 19.84
C ASN A 558 -16.73 -0.77 20.57
N HIS A 559 -15.77 -1.67 20.32
CA HIS A 559 -15.67 -2.95 21.00
C HIS A 559 -15.38 -2.76 22.50
N MET A 560 -14.46 -1.86 22.85
CA MET A 560 -14.19 -1.51 24.25
C MET A 560 -15.45 -1.03 24.98
N ASN A 561 -16.21 -0.10 24.39
CA ASN A 561 -17.46 0.39 24.99
C ASN A 561 -18.49 -0.72 25.16
N SER A 562 -18.61 -1.63 24.19
CA SER A 562 -19.49 -2.81 24.29
C SER A 562 -19.07 -3.74 25.44
N LEU A 563 -17.77 -4.04 25.57
CA LEU A 563 -17.27 -4.85 26.66
C LEU A 563 -17.53 -4.20 28.01
N ILE A 564 -17.31 -2.88 28.14
CA ILE A 564 -17.62 -2.15 29.39
C ILE A 564 -19.09 -2.32 29.76
N CYS A 565 -20.02 -2.13 28.82
CA CYS A 565 -21.46 -2.31 29.06
C CYS A 565 -21.83 -3.74 29.47
N LEU A 566 -21.17 -4.75 28.91
CA LEU A 566 -21.38 -6.14 29.31
C LEU A 566 -20.87 -6.40 30.73
N LEU A 567 -19.74 -5.80 31.11
CA LEU A 567 -19.12 -5.98 32.42
C LEU A 567 -19.82 -5.20 33.54
N THR A 568 -20.48 -4.08 33.23
CA THR A 568 -21.27 -3.31 34.22
C THR A 568 -22.52 -4.03 34.72
N ARG A 569 -22.86 -5.20 34.15
CA ARG A 569 -23.98 -6.05 34.59
C ARG A 569 -23.72 -6.81 35.89
N VAL A 570 -22.49 -6.84 36.39
CA VAL A 570 -22.23 -7.34 37.75
C VAL A 570 -22.90 -6.37 38.72
N LYS A 571 -24.00 -6.80 39.36
CA LYS A 571 -24.65 -6.02 40.42
C LYS A 571 -23.59 -5.57 41.44
N LYS A 572 -23.61 -4.28 41.79
CA LYS A 572 -22.87 -3.76 42.94
C LYS A 572 -23.27 -4.49 44.22
#